data_AF-A0A930HQ47-F1
#
_entry.id   AF-A0A930HQ47-F1
#
_cell.length_a   1.000
_cell.length_b   1.000
_cell.length_c   1.000
_cell.angle_alpha   90.00
_cell.angle_beta   90.00
_cell.angle_gamma   90.00
#
_symmetry.space_group_name_H-M   'P 1'
#
loop_
_entity.id
_entity.type
_entity.pdbx_description
1 polymer ?
#
loop_
_entity_poly.entity_id
_entity_poly.type
_entity_poly.pdbx_seq_one_letter_code
_entity_poly.pdbx_strand_id
1 'polypeptide(L)'
;MKTPIISSSAAAQSSVPSLIFRAYTVKELACLYFPQKTATGASRSLRALIRHDPELLSQLRAQGYRPRVHYLPPSAVQVLLEHLGTPEEFYEILRKA
;
A
#
# COMPACT_ATOMS: atom_id res chain seq x y z
N MET A 1 0.53 -30.84 34.36
CA MET A 1 0.09 -30.85 32.95
C MET A 1 -0.42 -29.45 32.62
N LYS A 2 -0.01 -28.91 31.47
CA LYS A 2 -0.04 -27.47 31.15
C LYS A 2 -1.46 -26.90 31.10
N THR A 3 -1.54 -25.66 31.57
CA THR A 3 -2.66 -24.73 31.70
C THR A 3 -3.52 -24.57 30.44
N PRO A 4 -4.83 -24.28 30.60
CA PRO A 4 -5.66 -23.69 29.54
C PRO A 4 -5.47 -22.15 29.54
N ILE A 5 -6.23 -21.45 28.69
CA ILE A 5 -6.33 -19.99 28.46
C ILE A 5 -5.63 -19.56 27.17
N ILE A 6 -6.42 -19.48 26.09
CA ILE A 6 -6.28 -18.38 25.14
C ILE A 6 -7.64 -17.68 25.13
N SER A 7 -7.80 -16.76 26.08
CA SER A 7 -8.67 -15.61 25.91
C SER A 7 -8.04 -14.72 24.85
N SER A 8 -8.85 -14.19 23.93
CA SER A 8 -8.86 -12.80 23.43
C SER A 8 -9.43 -12.82 22.02
N SER A 9 -10.73 -12.59 21.88
CA SER A 9 -11.41 -11.28 21.96
C SER A 9 -11.57 -10.72 20.55
N ALA A 10 -12.84 -10.55 20.20
CA ALA A 10 -13.30 -9.85 19.03
C ALA A 10 -12.69 -8.43 18.97
N ALA A 11 -12.13 -8.08 17.82
CA ALA A 11 -11.93 -6.70 17.44
C ALA A 11 -12.05 -6.60 15.92
N ALA A 12 -13.19 -6.07 15.49
CA ALA A 12 -13.43 -5.40 14.23
C ALA A 12 -12.73 -6.00 13.00
N GLN A 13 -13.46 -6.87 12.28
CA GLN A 13 -13.32 -6.91 10.84
C GLN A 13 -13.77 -5.55 10.30
N SER A 14 -12.88 -4.55 10.36
CA SER A 14 -12.97 -3.39 9.50
C SER A 14 -13.07 -3.94 8.08
N SER A 15 -14.16 -3.60 7.41
CA SER A 15 -14.44 -3.99 6.03
C SER A 15 -13.54 -3.20 5.09
N VAL A 16 -12.22 -3.28 5.31
CA VAL A 16 -11.19 -2.82 4.38
C VAL A 16 -11.26 -3.81 3.22
N PRO A 17 -11.52 -3.39 1.97
CA PRO A 17 -11.54 -4.30 0.84
C PRO A 17 -10.17 -4.98 0.79
N SER A 18 -10.17 -6.28 1.07
CA SER A 18 -8.94 -7.07 1.13
C SER A 18 -8.23 -6.92 -0.21
N LEU A 19 -7.12 -6.18 -0.24
CA LEU A 19 -6.28 -6.05 -1.41
C LEU A 19 -5.82 -7.46 -1.78
N ILE A 20 -6.43 -8.00 -2.82
CA ILE A 20 -6.13 -9.33 -3.34
C ILE A 20 -4.65 -9.32 -3.70
N PHE A 21 -3.88 -10.32 -3.25
CA PHE A 21 -2.46 -10.47 -3.56
C PHE A 21 -2.27 -10.74 -5.06
N ARG A 22 -2.43 -9.71 -5.88
CA ARG A 22 -2.40 -9.73 -7.34
C ARG A 22 -1.48 -8.64 -7.85
N ALA A 23 -1.05 -8.78 -9.09
CA ALA A 23 -0.37 -7.69 -9.78
C ALA A 23 -1.35 -6.51 -9.96
N TYR A 24 -0.95 -5.33 -9.51
CA TYR A 24 -1.68 -4.09 -9.73
C TYR A 24 -0.93 -3.23 -10.73
N THR A 25 -1.67 -2.48 -11.55
CA THR A 25 -1.02 -1.39 -12.28
C THR A 25 -0.65 -0.26 -11.31
N VAL A 26 0.41 0.48 -11.61
CA VAL A 26 0.79 1.69 -10.86
C VAL A 26 -0.40 2.66 -10.78
N LYS A 27 -1.19 2.73 -11.86
CA LYS A 27 -2.36 3.60 -11.96
C LYS A 27 -3.49 3.14 -11.02
N GLU A 28 -3.84 1.86 -11.04
CA GLU A 28 -4.85 1.32 -10.11
C GLU A 28 -4.43 1.54 -8.66
N LEU A 29 -3.20 1.16 -8.30
CA LEU A 29 -2.70 1.31 -6.95
C LEU A 29 -2.70 2.78 -6.52
N ALA A 30 -2.25 3.68 -7.40
CA ALA A 30 -2.27 5.11 -7.10
C ALA A 30 -3.69 5.64 -6.90
N CYS A 31 -4.68 5.20 -7.67
CA CYS A 31 -6.06 5.61 -7.46
C CYS A 31 -6.61 5.15 -6.11
N LEU A 32 -6.16 4.01 -5.57
CA LEU A 32 -6.54 3.56 -4.24
C LEU A 32 -5.96 4.48 -3.15
N TYR A 33 -4.68 4.85 -3.26
CA TYR A 33 -4.03 5.73 -2.29
C TYR A 33 -4.46 7.20 -2.40
N PHE A 34 -4.86 7.64 -3.60
CA PHE A 34 -5.22 9.04 -3.87
C PHE A 34 -6.61 9.13 -4.55
N PRO A 35 -7.70 8.76 -3.86
CA PRO A 35 -9.03 8.69 -4.46
C PRO A 35 -9.58 10.05 -4.91
N GLN A 36 -9.09 11.16 -4.34
CA GLN A 36 -9.47 12.52 -4.73
C GLN A 36 -8.80 13.01 -6.02
N LYS A 37 -7.75 12.34 -6.49
CA LYS A 37 -6.97 12.78 -7.66
C LYS A 37 -7.43 12.05 -8.92
N THR A 38 -7.30 12.72 -10.06
CA THR A 38 -7.41 12.04 -11.36
C THR A 38 -6.33 10.98 -11.47
N ALA A 39 -6.57 9.91 -12.24
CA ALA A 39 -5.61 8.80 -12.35
C ALA A 39 -4.18 9.22 -12.73
N THR A 40 -4.04 10.25 -13.58
CA THR A 40 -2.74 10.83 -13.94
C THR A 40 -2.11 11.57 -12.75
N GLY A 41 -2.90 12.35 -12.01
CA GLY A 41 -2.47 13.04 -10.80
C GLY A 41 -2.06 12.08 -9.69
N ALA A 42 -2.88 11.04 -9.45
CA ALA A 42 -2.61 9.98 -8.50
C ALA A 42 -1.29 9.27 -8.83
N SER A 43 -1.11 8.85 -10.08
CA SER A 43 0.13 8.18 -10.54
C SER A 43 1.36 9.08 -10.36
N ARG A 44 1.24 10.38 -10.63
CA ARG A 44 2.33 11.35 -10.41
C ARG A 44 2.65 11.50 -8.92
N SER A 45 1.62 11.61 -8.07
CA SER A 45 1.78 11.69 -6.61
C SER A 45 2.44 10.43 -6.05
N LEU A 46 1.98 9.23 -6.42
CA LEU A 46 2.59 7.97 -5.97
C LEU A 46 4.06 7.87 -6.42
N ARG A 47 4.35 8.19 -7.69
CA ARG A 47 5.73 8.22 -8.20
C ARG A 47 6.60 9.28 -7.53
N ALA A 48 6.03 10.39 -7.10
CA ALA A 48 6.76 11.42 -6.37
C ALA A 48 7.09 10.90 -4.97
N LEU A 49 6.11 10.31 -4.28
CA LEU A 49 6.29 9.72 -2.96
C LEU A 49 7.40 8.66 -2.97
N ILE A 50 7.33 7.69 -3.88
CA ILE A 50 8.37 6.67 -4.06
C ILE A 50 9.75 7.28 -4.37
N ARG A 51 9.82 8.45 -5.01
CA ARG A 51 11.12 9.12 -5.30
C ARG A 51 11.65 9.94 -4.13
N HIS A 52 10.76 10.51 -3.32
CA HIS A 52 11.13 11.27 -2.13
C HIS A 52 11.58 10.36 -0.99
N ASP A 53 11.14 9.10 -1.00
CA ASP A 53 11.52 8.09 -0.02
C ASP A 53 12.55 7.10 -0.59
N PRO A 54 13.86 7.31 -0.32
CA PRO A 54 14.91 6.44 -0.85
C PRO A 54 14.89 5.03 -0.25
N GLU A 55 14.36 4.87 0.96
CA GLU A 55 14.25 3.56 1.62
C GLU A 55 13.18 2.72 0.93
N LEU A 56 11.99 3.28 0.76
CA LEU A 56 10.91 2.65 0.00
C LEU A 56 11.36 2.30 -1.42
N LEU A 57 12.07 3.21 -2.10
CA LEU A 57 12.59 2.95 -3.43
C LEU A 57 13.58 1.78 -3.46
N SER A 58 14.44 1.66 -2.46
CA SER A 58 15.41 0.57 -2.33
C SER A 58 14.71 -0.77 -2.13
N GLN A 59 13.75 -0.84 -1.21
CA GLN A 59 12.97 -2.04 -0.94
C GLN A 59 12.16 -2.47 -2.17
N LEU A 60 11.51 -1.52 -2.85
CA LEU A 60 10.78 -1.78 -4.10
C LEU A 60 11.72 -2.35 -5.18
N ARG A 61 12.91 -1.78 -5.35
CA ARG A 61 13.91 -2.27 -6.33
C ARG A 61 14.39 -3.68 -6.00
N ALA A 62 14.58 -4.01 -4.73
CA ALA A 62 14.92 -5.37 -4.29
C ALA A 62 13.83 -6.38 -4.68
N GLN A 63 12.57 -5.96 -4.72
CA GLN A 63 11.44 -6.76 -5.19
C GLN A 63 11.21 -6.71 -6.72
N GLY A 64 12.14 -6.11 -7.48
CA GLY A 64 12.07 -6.07 -8.95
C GLY A 64 11.34 -4.85 -9.52
N TYR A 65 11.01 -3.84 -8.72
CA TYR A 65 10.47 -2.58 -9.23
C TYR A 65 11.48 -1.85 -10.11
N ARG A 66 11.08 -1.50 -11.34
CA ARG A 66 11.91 -0.70 -12.26
C ARG A 66 11.24 0.66 -12.53
N PRO A 67 12.02 1.73 -12.76
CA PRO A 67 11.46 2.99 -13.22
C PRO A 67 10.66 2.79 -14.51
N ARG A 68 9.51 3.48 -14.64
CA ARG A 68 8.61 3.42 -15.80
C ARG A 68 7.83 2.12 -15.99
N VAL A 69 7.86 1.17 -15.06
CA VAL A 69 6.95 0.02 -15.12
C VAL A 69 5.49 0.47 -14.99
N HIS A 70 4.62 -0.23 -15.70
CA HIS A 70 3.18 -0.04 -15.60
C HIS A 70 2.54 -0.96 -14.55
N TYR A 71 3.22 -2.06 -14.21
CA TYR A 71 2.75 -3.10 -13.29
C TYR A 71 3.68 -3.22 -12.09
N LEU A 72 3.10 -3.35 -10.90
CA LEU A 72 3.82 -3.78 -9.71
C LEU A 72 3.55 -5.27 -9.46
N PRO A 73 4.61 -6.08 -9.25
CA PRO A 73 4.44 -7.43 -8.77
C PRO A 73 3.84 -7.42 -7.35
N PRO A 74 3.15 -8.49 -6.93
CA PRO A 74 2.54 -8.58 -5.60
C PRO A 74 3.53 -8.31 -4.45
N SER A 75 4.79 -8.74 -4.59
CA SER A 75 5.85 -8.48 -3.61
C SER A 75 6.19 -6.99 -3.44
N ALA A 76 6.19 -6.22 -4.53
CA ALA A 76 6.39 -4.77 -4.46
C ALA A 76 5.17 -4.06 -3.87
N VAL A 77 3.96 -4.59 -4.11
CA VAL A 77 2.73 -4.07 -3.48
C VAL A 77 2.78 -4.29 -1.96
N GLN A 78 3.26 -5.45 -1.51
CA GLN A 78 3.42 -5.74 -0.09
C GLN A 78 4.38 -4.76 0.59
N VAL A 79 5.56 -4.52 0.01
CA VAL A 79 6.51 -3.51 0.50
C VAL A 79 5.85 -2.15 0.63
N LEU A 80 5.05 -1.75 -0.37
CA LEU A 80 4.39 -0.46 -0.37
C LEU A 80 3.32 -0.37 0.73
N LEU A 81 2.62 -1.46 1.04
CA LEU A 81 1.66 -1.55 2.13
C LEU A 81 2.33 -1.54 3.51
N GLU A 82 3.43 -2.27 3.67
CA GLU A 82 4.21 -2.29 4.91
C GLU A 82 4.80 -0.92 5.24
N HIS A 83 5.17 -0.15 4.22
CA HIS A 83 5.80 1.15 4.37
C HIS A 83 4.81 2.32 4.45
N LEU A 84 3.76 2.34 3.61
CA LEU A 84 2.77 3.44 3.57
C LEU A 84 1.50 3.16 4.37
N GLY A 85 1.31 1.94 4.84
CA GLY A 85 0.04 1.47 5.40
C GLY A 85 -0.99 1.15 4.31
N THR A 86 -2.19 0.81 4.76
CA THR A 86 -3.31 0.57 3.84
C THR A 86 -3.73 1.86 3.13
N PRO A 87 -4.33 1.78 1.92
CA PRO A 87 -4.81 2.96 1.23
C PRO A 87 -5.80 3.79 2.06
N GLU A 88 -6.62 3.14 2.90
CA GLU A 88 -7.56 3.82 3.80
C GLU A 88 -6.84 4.61 4.89
N GLU A 89 -5.87 4.01 5.57
CA GLU A 89 -5.06 4.70 6.59
C GLU A 89 -4.30 5.89 5.99
N PHE A 90 -3.65 5.67 4.85
CA PHE A 90 -2.91 6.71 4.15
C PHE A 90 -3.82 7.86 3.72
N TYR A 91 -5.01 7.54 3.20
CA TYR A 91 -5.99 8.54 2.82
C TYR A 91 -6.50 9.36 4.03
N GLU A 92 -6.76 8.71 5.15
CA GLU A 92 -7.19 9.39 6.38
C GLU A 92 -6.10 10.34 6.92
N ILE A 93 -4.82 9.97 6.79
CA ILE A 93 -3.70 10.87 7.12
C ILE A 93 -3.70 12.08 6.18
N LEU A 94 -3.80 11.85 4.86
CA LEU A 94 -3.83 12.94 3.86
C LEU A 94 -5.03 13.88 4.03
N ARG A 95 -6.17 13.37 4.48
CA ARG A 95 -7.38 14.18 4.70
C ARG A 95 -7.24 15.12 5.90
N LYS A 96 -6.45 14.72 6.91
CA LYS A 96 -6.24 15.48 8.15
C LYS A 96 -5.07 16.47 8.07
N ALA A 97 -4.17 16.30 7.09
CA ALA A 97 -3.02 17.18 6.82
C ALA A 97 -3.41 18.39 5.98
#